data_AF-A0A443SKI5-F1
#
_entry.id   AF-A0A443SKI5-F1
#
_cell.length_a   1.000
_cell.length_b   1.000
_cell.length_c   1.000
_cell.angle_alpha   90.00
_cell.angle_beta   90.00
_cell.angle_gamma   90.00
#
_symmetry.space_group_name_H-M   'P 1'
#
loop_
_entity.id
_entity.type
_entity.pdbx_description
1 polymer ?
#
loop_
_entity_poly.entity_id
_entity_poly.type
_entity_poly.pdbx_seq_one_letter_code
_entity_poly.pdbx_strand_id
1 'polypeptide(L)'
;MASLTQIAAPKPLLFVLLVLFCIPNEVCARKRNKPPLIEDPPRRRVSKLSHCQFGNQSYAIEERWRPNLGPPFGVLFCVHCECIAVQRKHRKEMVARVRCKNIKNDCPKPSCDNPVLLPEGCCKTCPGEGEGKRQLLSLANVDLTPHLYTN
;
A
#
# COMPACT_ATOMS: atom_id res chain seq x y z
N MET A 1 36.47 85.09 -42.31
CA MET A 1 37.17 83.84 -41.93
C MET A 1 36.64 83.43 -40.56
N ALA A 2 35.74 82.46 -40.53
CA ALA A 2 35.11 81.99 -39.29
C ALA A 2 35.96 80.87 -38.68
N SER A 3 36.66 81.17 -37.59
CA SER A 3 37.36 80.17 -36.79
C SER A 3 36.42 79.68 -35.68
N LEU A 4 35.85 78.50 -35.88
CA LEU A 4 35.20 77.70 -34.84
C LEU A 4 36.29 77.07 -33.97
N THR A 5 36.62 77.69 -32.84
CA THR A 5 37.47 77.09 -31.81
C THR A 5 36.62 76.18 -30.92
N GLN A 6 36.99 74.90 -30.90
CA GLN A 6 36.34 73.79 -30.21
C GLN A 6 36.19 74.02 -28.71
N ILE A 7 34.98 73.75 -28.21
CA ILE A 7 34.65 73.65 -26.78
C ILE A 7 35.29 72.36 -26.25
N ALA A 8 36.37 72.49 -25.49
CA ALA A 8 36.96 71.37 -24.75
C ALA A 8 36.06 71.03 -23.55
N ALA A 9 35.27 69.95 -23.67
CA ALA A 9 34.46 69.44 -22.58
C ALA A 9 35.35 68.83 -21.47
N PRO A 10 35.06 69.09 -20.19
CA PRO A 10 35.86 68.61 -19.07
C PRO A 10 35.75 67.08 -18.94
N LYS A 11 36.92 66.42 -18.92
CA LYS A 11 37.13 64.97 -18.72
C LYS A 11 36.36 64.30 -17.55
N PRO A 12 35.94 64.95 -16.44
CA PRO A 12 35.10 64.29 -15.43
C PRO A 12 33.70 63.89 -15.92
N LEU A 13 33.15 64.54 -16.95
CA LEU A 13 31.78 64.24 -17.41
C LEU A 13 31.69 62.89 -18.14
N LEU A 14 32.76 62.52 -18.86
CA LEU A 14 32.86 61.24 -19.57
C LEU A 14 32.97 60.06 -18.60
N PHE A 15 33.66 60.25 -17.47
CA PHE A 15 33.78 59.23 -16.42
C PHE A 15 32.45 58.98 -15.70
N VAL A 16 31.65 60.02 -15.46
CA VAL A 16 30.33 59.88 -14.82
C VAL A 16 29.34 59.13 -15.72
N LEU A 17 29.40 59.37 -17.04
CA LEU A 17 28.59 58.64 -18.04
C LEU A 17 28.96 57.16 -18.14
N LEU A 18 30.24 56.80 -17.99
CA LEU A 18 30.69 55.40 -17.98
C LEU A 18 30.24 54.64 -16.72
N VAL A 19 30.17 55.31 -15.56
CA VAL A 19 29.73 54.67 -14.30
C VAL A 19 28.20 54.46 -14.27
N LEU A 20 27.42 55.36 -14.89
CA LEU A 20 25.96 55.23 -15.01
C LEU A 20 25.52 54.08 -15.92
N PHE A 21 26.35 53.63 -16.87
CA PHE A 21 26.07 52.48 -17.73
C PHE A 21 26.45 51.12 -17.11
N CYS A 22 27.12 51.12 -15.95
CA CYS A 22 27.51 49.90 -15.21
C CYS A 22 26.56 49.60 -14.05
N ILE A 23 25.26 49.84 -14.21
CA ILE A 23 24.25 49.19 -13.36
C ILE A 23 23.80 47.93 -14.11
N PRO A 24 24.39 46.76 -13.85
CA PRO A 24 23.73 45.53 -14.25
C PRO A 24 22.40 45.48 -13.48
N ASN A 25 21.29 45.54 -14.22
CA ASN A 25 19.99 45.06 -13.76
C ASN A 25 20.05 43.53 -13.64
N GLU A 26 20.99 43.03 -12.85
CA GLU A 26 20.94 41.67 -12.35
C GLU A 26 20.01 41.70 -11.16
N VAL A 27 18.72 41.52 -11.46
CA VAL A 27 17.79 40.91 -10.51
C VAL A 27 18.57 39.76 -9.88
N CYS A 28 18.87 39.86 -8.58
CA CYS A 28 19.39 38.76 -7.79
C CYS A 28 18.30 37.67 -7.72
N ALA A 29 18.04 37.00 -8.85
CA ALA A 29 17.53 35.66 -8.88
C ALA A 29 18.68 34.83 -8.34
N ARG A 30 18.75 34.73 -7.00
CA ARG A 30 19.55 33.75 -6.29
C ARG A 30 18.97 32.38 -6.69
N LYS A 31 19.29 31.94 -7.91
CA LYS A 31 19.06 30.61 -8.40
C LYS A 31 19.99 29.77 -7.56
N ARG A 32 19.43 29.29 -6.45
CA ARG A 32 20.09 28.37 -5.52
C ARG A 32 20.44 27.18 -6.39
N ASN A 33 21.68 27.15 -6.89
CA ASN A 33 22.27 25.96 -7.47
C ASN A 33 22.35 24.95 -6.33
N LYS A 34 21.22 24.30 -6.05
CA LYS A 34 21.24 23.02 -5.39
C LYS A 34 22.11 22.16 -6.32
N PRO A 35 23.11 21.45 -5.80
CA PRO A 35 23.78 20.39 -6.57
C PRO A 35 22.71 19.55 -7.26
N PRO A 36 22.98 18.90 -8.41
CA PRO A 36 22.08 17.88 -8.89
C PRO A 36 21.93 16.92 -7.71
N LEU A 37 20.76 17.00 -7.04
CA LEU A 37 20.35 15.94 -6.17
C LEU A 37 20.34 14.79 -7.14
N ILE A 38 21.33 13.89 -6.99
CA ILE A 38 21.19 12.52 -7.44
C ILE A 38 19.73 12.21 -7.18
N GLU A 39 19.00 11.98 -8.27
CA GLU A 39 17.59 11.68 -8.21
C GLU A 39 17.52 10.46 -7.32
N ASP A 40 17.23 10.69 -6.03
CA ASP A 40 17.10 9.63 -5.04
C ASP A 40 16.13 8.67 -5.70
N PRO A 41 16.55 7.45 -6.12
CA PRO A 41 15.77 6.60 -7.01
C PRO A 41 14.40 6.49 -6.39
N PRO A 42 13.36 7.04 -7.04
CA PRO A 42 12.25 7.77 -6.41
C PRO A 42 11.88 7.02 -5.16
N ARG A 43 12.44 7.40 -3.98
CA ARG A 43 12.58 6.48 -2.81
C ARG A 43 11.40 5.58 -2.88
N ARG A 44 11.56 4.36 -3.43
CA ARG A 44 10.38 3.54 -3.76
C ARG A 44 9.68 3.55 -2.43
N ARG A 45 8.53 4.21 -2.33
CA ARG A 45 7.77 4.17 -1.09
C ARG A 45 7.48 2.71 -1.06
N VAL A 46 8.30 1.95 -0.31
CA VAL A 46 8.14 0.53 -0.10
C VAL A 46 6.70 0.50 0.30
N SER A 47 5.84 0.03 -0.62
CA SER A 47 4.40 0.19 -0.55
C SER A 47 4.04 -0.28 0.84
N LYS A 48 3.83 0.66 1.77
CA LYS A 48 3.86 0.32 3.18
C LYS A 48 2.52 -0.33 3.37
N LEU A 49 2.55 -1.67 3.37
CA LEU A 49 1.47 -2.62 3.59
C LEU A 49 0.81 -3.17 2.30
N SER A 50 1.57 -3.97 1.55
CA SER A 50 1.05 -4.99 0.61
C SER A 50 0.53 -6.26 1.32
N HIS A 51 0.65 -6.32 2.65
CA HIS A 51 0.28 -7.46 3.48
C HIS A 51 -0.34 -6.99 4.80
N CYS A 52 -1.18 -7.82 5.38
CA CYS A 52 -1.70 -7.65 6.73
C CYS A 52 -0.78 -8.31 7.75
N GLN A 53 -0.71 -7.76 8.96
CA GLN A 53 -0.07 -8.41 10.09
C GLN A 53 -1.11 -8.66 11.17
N PHE A 54 -1.13 -9.88 11.71
CA PHE A 54 -1.99 -10.25 12.82
C PHE A 54 -1.20 -11.16 13.77
N GLY A 55 -0.98 -10.69 15.00
CA GLY A 55 -0.01 -11.30 15.90
C GLY A 55 1.39 -11.30 15.28
N ASN A 56 2.02 -12.48 15.22
CA ASN A 56 3.34 -12.68 14.62
C ASN A 56 3.28 -13.22 13.17
N GLN A 57 2.09 -13.27 12.57
CA GLN A 57 1.89 -13.80 11.23
C GLN A 57 1.60 -12.67 10.24
N SER A 58 2.14 -12.81 9.02
CA SER A 58 1.86 -11.93 7.89
C SER A 58 0.97 -12.63 6.89
N TYR A 59 -0.10 -11.96 6.46
CA TYR A 59 -1.07 -12.49 5.52
C TYR A 59 -1.07 -11.65 4.24
N ALA A 60 -1.12 -12.30 3.08
CA ALA A 60 -1.28 -11.64 1.79
C ALA A 60 -2.67 -10.99 1.67
N ILE A 61 -2.81 -10.00 0.77
CA ILE A 61 -4.12 -9.44 0.43
C ILE A 61 -5.02 -10.57 -0.10
N GLU A 62 -6.30 -10.52 0.27
CA GLU A 62 -7.36 -11.52 0.02
C GLU A 62 -7.16 -12.88 0.70
N GLU A 63 -6.11 -13.03 1.52
CA GLU A 63 -5.95 -14.21 2.34
C GLU A 63 -6.98 -14.24 3.47
N ARG A 64 -7.54 -15.43 3.73
CA ARG A 64 -8.57 -15.66 4.75
C ARG A 64 -8.09 -16.68 5.78
N TRP A 65 -8.31 -16.39 7.06
CA TRP A 65 -7.89 -17.26 8.16
C TRP A 65 -8.85 -17.21 9.35
N ARG A 66 -8.70 -18.17 10.27
CA ARG A 66 -9.31 -18.14 11.59
C ARG A 66 -8.26 -17.64 12.60
N PRO A 67 -8.54 -16.59 13.38
CA PRO A 67 -7.53 -16.04 14.27
C PRO A 67 -7.28 -16.97 15.46
N ASN A 68 -6.01 -17.11 15.82
CA ASN A 68 -5.59 -17.70 17.09
C ASN A 68 -5.15 -16.56 18.01
N LEU A 69 -5.86 -16.37 19.12
CA LEU A 69 -5.54 -15.33 20.10
C LEU A 69 -4.51 -15.80 21.14
N GLY A 70 -4.05 -17.04 21.04
CA GLY A 70 -3.18 -17.67 22.03
C GLY A 70 -3.93 -18.04 23.31
N PRO A 71 -3.24 -18.63 24.30
CA PRO A 71 -3.84 -18.97 25.58
C PRO A 71 -4.37 -17.72 26.32
N PRO A 72 -5.53 -17.80 27.01
CA PRO A 72 -6.38 -18.99 27.25
C PRO A 72 -7.41 -19.27 26.13
N PHE A 73 -7.53 -18.41 25.13
CA PHE A 73 -8.66 -18.43 24.20
C PHE A 73 -8.45 -19.34 22.97
N GLY A 74 -7.21 -19.52 22.53
CA GLY A 74 -6.87 -20.35 21.38
C GLY A 74 -7.48 -19.85 20.06
N VAL A 75 -7.90 -20.78 19.21
CA VAL A 75 -8.47 -20.49 17.89
C VAL A 75 -9.96 -20.15 18.01
N LEU A 76 -10.36 -19.00 17.46
CA LEU A 76 -11.75 -18.62 17.38
C LEU A 76 -12.39 -19.19 16.10
N PHE A 77 -12.93 -20.41 16.18
CA PHE A 77 -13.47 -21.12 15.01
C PHE A 77 -14.64 -20.43 14.30
N CYS A 78 -15.38 -19.57 15.00
CA CYS A 78 -16.48 -18.78 14.45
C CYS A 78 -16.09 -17.41 13.92
N VAL A 79 -14.81 -17.03 14.01
CA VAL A 79 -14.33 -15.75 13.48
C VAL A 79 -13.52 -16.02 12.23
N HIS A 80 -13.92 -15.41 11.12
CA HIS A 80 -13.16 -15.42 9.89
C HIS A 80 -12.59 -14.03 9.64
N CYS A 81 -11.26 -13.97 9.51
CA CYS A 81 -10.54 -12.77 9.16
C CYS A 81 -10.08 -12.84 7.70
N GLU A 82 -10.03 -11.69 7.05
CA GLU A 82 -9.59 -11.50 5.69
C GLU A 82 -8.70 -10.27 5.60
N CYS A 83 -7.62 -10.35 4.82
CA CYS A 83 -6.80 -9.19 4.53
C CYS A 83 -7.37 -8.45 3.32
N ILE A 84 -7.89 -7.23 3.50
CA ILE A 84 -8.49 -6.44 2.43
C ILE A 84 -7.61 -5.26 2.04
N ALA A 85 -7.52 -4.96 0.74
CA ALA A 85 -6.93 -3.72 0.26
C ALA A 85 -7.95 -2.59 0.38
N VAL A 86 -7.63 -1.54 1.13
CA VAL A 86 -8.52 -0.39 1.36
C VAL A 86 -7.92 0.87 0.76
N GLN A 87 -8.62 1.47 -0.21
CA GLN A 87 -8.34 2.83 -0.67
C GLN A 87 -8.77 3.84 0.40
N ARG A 88 -7.91 4.79 0.76
CA ARG A 88 -8.32 5.93 1.59
C ARG A 88 -8.82 7.05 0.70
N LYS A 89 -10.02 7.59 0.95
CA LYS A 89 -10.68 8.64 0.12
C LYS A 89 -9.76 9.79 -0.34
N HIS A 90 -8.77 10.19 0.48
CA HIS A 90 -7.86 11.31 0.20
C HIS A 90 -6.41 10.89 -0.10
N ARG A 91 -6.12 9.58 -0.23
CA ARG A 91 -4.78 9.09 -0.62
C ARG A 91 -4.91 8.15 -1.81
N LYS A 92 -4.06 8.33 -2.81
CA LYS A 92 -3.92 7.43 -3.97
C LYS A 92 -3.31 6.05 -3.61
N GLU A 93 -3.02 5.82 -2.33
CA GLU A 93 -2.30 4.65 -1.84
C GLU A 93 -3.28 3.63 -1.26
N MET A 94 -3.18 2.39 -1.76
CA MET A 94 -3.85 1.22 -1.20
C MET A 94 -3.15 0.78 0.08
N VAL A 95 -3.92 0.49 1.13
CA VAL A 95 -3.39 -0.02 2.39
C VAL A 95 -4.07 -1.34 2.74
N ALA A 96 -3.29 -2.39 3.00
CA ALA A 96 -3.80 -3.65 3.49
C ALA A 96 -4.35 -3.51 4.93
N ARG A 97 -5.51 -4.09 5.20
CA ARG A 97 -6.17 -4.09 6.51
C ARG A 97 -6.84 -5.42 6.80
N VAL A 98 -6.74 -5.89 8.04
CA VAL A 98 -7.49 -7.06 8.51
C VAL A 98 -8.96 -6.69 8.73
N ARG A 99 -9.87 -7.46 8.17
CA ARG A 99 -11.31 -7.41 8.44
C ARG A 99 -11.77 -8.76 8.99
N CYS A 100 -12.26 -8.79 10.21
CA CYS A 100 -12.80 -10.01 10.82
C CYS A 100 -14.32 -9.94 10.95
N LYS A 101 -15.00 -11.07 10.72
CA LYS A 101 -16.44 -11.24 10.88
C LYS A 101 -16.71 -12.48 11.74
N ASN A 102 -17.61 -12.33 12.71
CA ASN A 102 -18.16 -13.46 13.46
C ASN A 102 -19.34 -14.05 12.68
N ILE A 103 -19.25 -15.33 12.31
CA ILE A 103 -20.25 -16.03 11.49
C ILE A 103 -21.20 -16.90 12.31
N LYS A 104 -21.13 -16.87 13.65
CA LYS A 104 -21.94 -17.74 14.52
C LYS A 104 -23.44 -17.62 14.23
N ASN A 105 -23.90 -16.42 13.85
CA ASN A 105 -25.29 -16.15 13.52
C ASN A 105 -25.64 -16.46 12.05
N ASP A 106 -24.63 -16.63 11.19
CA ASP A 106 -24.78 -17.00 9.78
C ASP A 106 -24.81 -18.53 9.60
N CYS A 107 -24.70 -19.30 10.69
CA CYS A 107 -24.74 -20.75 10.63
C CYS A 107 -26.09 -21.26 10.11
N PRO A 108 -26.08 -22.26 9.21
CA PRO A 108 -27.31 -22.88 8.74
C PRO A 108 -28.02 -23.59 9.89
N LYS A 109 -29.36 -23.53 9.89
CA LYS A 109 -30.16 -24.25 10.88
C LYS A 109 -30.11 -25.75 10.57
N PRO A 110 -29.68 -26.60 11.52
CA PRO A 110 -29.67 -28.05 11.33
C PRO A 110 -31.10 -28.60 11.21
N SER A 111 -31.25 -29.70 10.48
CA SER A 111 -32.53 -30.36 10.19
C SER A 111 -32.95 -31.41 11.22
N CYS A 112 -32.03 -31.86 12.08
CA CYS A 112 -32.24 -32.90 13.08
C CYS A 112 -32.44 -32.32 14.49
N ASP A 113 -33.05 -33.12 15.38
CA ASP A 113 -33.34 -32.73 16.76
C ASP A 113 -32.08 -32.63 17.64
N ASN A 114 -31.06 -33.44 17.36
CA ASN A 114 -29.82 -33.52 18.14
C ASN A 114 -28.57 -33.14 17.32
N PRO A 115 -28.38 -31.85 16.99
CA PRO A 115 -27.21 -31.40 16.24
C PRO A 115 -25.97 -31.29 17.12
N VAL A 116 -24.83 -31.77 16.61
CA VAL A 116 -23.56 -31.87 17.34
C VAL A 116 -22.56 -30.83 16.82
N LEU A 117 -21.79 -30.20 17.72
CA LEU A 117 -20.68 -29.32 17.34
C LEU A 117 -19.41 -30.14 17.19
N LEU A 118 -18.82 -30.15 15.99
CA LEU A 118 -17.58 -30.87 15.72
C LEU A 118 -16.37 -30.12 16.30
N PRO A 119 -15.28 -30.85 16.68
CA PRO A 119 -14.00 -30.23 16.99
C PRO A 119 -13.56 -29.30 15.85
N GLU A 120 -13.05 -28.11 16.21
CA GLU A 120 -12.63 -27.07 15.27
C GLU A 120 -13.74 -26.52 14.35
N GLY A 121 -14.99 -26.86 14.63
CA GLY A 121 -16.18 -26.37 13.96
C GLY A 121 -16.74 -25.10 14.61
N CYS A 122 -17.37 -24.24 13.80
CA CYS A 122 -18.22 -23.16 14.30
C CYS A 122 -19.70 -23.55 14.39
N CYS A 123 -20.21 -24.20 13.34
CA CYS A 123 -21.63 -24.54 13.21
C CYS A 123 -21.89 -25.98 13.63
N LYS A 124 -23.08 -26.24 14.18
CA LYS A 124 -23.52 -27.60 14.51
C LYS A 124 -23.93 -28.35 13.25
N THR A 125 -23.65 -29.65 13.21
CA THR A 125 -24.00 -30.55 12.11
C THR A 125 -24.76 -31.76 12.62
N CYS A 126 -25.60 -32.36 11.77
CA CYS A 126 -26.30 -33.59 12.11
C CYS A 126 -25.36 -34.80 11.99
N PRO A 127 -25.31 -35.68 13.02
CA PRO A 127 -24.57 -36.94 12.91
C PRO A 127 -25.15 -37.78 11.76
N GLY A 128 -24.27 -38.36 10.93
CA GLY A 128 -24.64 -39.10 9.71
C GLY A 128 -24.57 -38.31 8.40
N GLU A 129 -24.68 -36.97 8.41
CA GLU A 129 -24.41 -36.14 7.23
C GLU A 129 -22.91 -35.80 7.04
N GLY A 130 -22.12 -35.97 8.10
CA GLY A 130 -20.70 -35.63 8.15
C GLY A 130 -19.76 -36.63 7.46
N GLU A 131 -20.22 -37.86 7.22
CA GLU A 131 -19.46 -38.88 6.49
C GLU A 131 -19.75 -38.82 4.98
N GLY A 132 -20.99 -38.54 4.58
CA GLY A 132 -21.39 -38.49 3.16
C GLY A 132 -20.90 -37.26 2.37
N LYS A 133 -20.61 -36.13 3.03
CA LYS A 133 -20.14 -34.91 2.34
C LYS A 133 -18.62 -34.81 2.20
N ARG A 134 -17.85 -35.51 3.05
CA ARG A 134 -16.38 -35.59 2.91
C ARG A 134 -15.96 -36.44 1.73
N GLN A 135 -16.74 -37.47 1.38
CA GLN A 135 -16.41 -38.37 0.27
C GLN A 135 -16.76 -37.81 -1.11
N LEU A 136 -17.61 -36.78 -1.20
CA LEU A 136 -17.92 -36.11 -2.47
C LEU A 136 -16.87 -35.05 -2.87
N LEU A 137 -16.12 -34.49 -1.92
CA LEU A 137 -15.02 -33.54 -2.21
C LEU A 137 -13.70 -34.23 -2.55
N SER A 138 -13.54 -35.52 -2.21
CA SER A 138 -12.42 -36.34 -2.69
C SER A 138 -12.65 -36.86 -4.12
N LEU A 139 -13.90 -36.96 -4.59
CA LEU A 139 -14.20 -37.42 -5.95
C LEU A 139 -14.12 -36.30 -7.01
N ALA A 140 -13.88 -35.05 -6.60
CA ALA A 140 -13.71 -33.91 -7.50
C ALA A 140 -12.26 -33.39 -7.59
N ASN A 141 -11.30 -34.01 -6.89
CA ASN A 141 -9.88 -33.60 -6.86
C ASN A 141 -8.90 -34.71 -7.29
N VAL A 142 -9.38 -35.79 -7.91
CA VAL A 142 -8.51 -36.75 -8.62
C VAL A 142 -8.64 -36.47 -10.11
N ASP A 143 -8.32 -35.25 -10.53
CA ASP A 143 -7.75 -34.98 -11.86
C ASP A 143 -7.35 -33.51 -11.97
N LEU A 144 -6.25 -33.27 -12.70
CA LEU A 144 -5.58 -31.98 -12.97
C LEU A 144 -4.52 -31.54 -11.95
N THR A 145 -3.46 -32.35 -11.82
CA THR A 145 -2.11 -31.88 -12.21
C THR A 145 -1.17 -33.06 -12.43
N PRO A 146 -0.96 -33.51 -13.68
CA PRO A 146 0.31 -34.11 -14.06
C PRO A 146 1.20 -33.03 -14.69
N HIS A 147 2.48 -33.08 -14.32
CA HIS A 147 3.61 -32.34 -14.88
C HIS A 147 3.83 -30.89 -14.41
N LEU A 148 4.82 -30.73 -13.53
CA LEU A 148 5.99 -29.89 -13.80
C LEU A 148 7.11 -30.20 -12.79
N TYR A 149 7.78 -31.33 -13.00
CA TYR A 149 9.18 -31.52 -12.64
C TYR A 149 9.84 -32.25 -13.83
N THR A 150 10.41 -31.49 -14.75
CA THR A 150 11.41 -31.93 -15.74
C THR A 150 11.98 -30.71 -16.48
N ASN A 151 12.98 -30.09 -15.87
CA ASN A 151 14.31 -29.73 -16.42
C ASN A 151 15.01 -28.80 -15.44
#